data_AF-A0A6B3W624-F1
#
_entry.id   AF-A0A6B3W624-F1
#
_cell.length_a   1.000
_cell.length_b   1.000
_cell.length_c   1.000
_cell.angle_alpha   90.00
_cell.angle_beta   90.00
_cell.angle_gamma   90.00
#
_symmetry.space_group_name_H-M   'P 1'
#
loop_
_entity.id
_entity.type
_entity.pdbx_description
1 polymer ?
#
loop_
_entity_poly.entity_id
_entity_poly.type
_entity_poly.pdbx_seq_one_letter_code
_entity_poly.pdbx_strand_id
1 'polypeptide(L)'
;MEPQVLLTKEMRMRIIELEYLDLPKEKYIQEIERIYIEETGERLPATIKLMSSSESEELKNDRSGYDGTAIHFVSEDKAINE
;
A
#
# COMPACT_ATOMS: atom_id res chain seq x y z
N MET A 1 -6.52 12.04 16.42
CA MET A 1 -6.76 10.84 15.60
C MET A 1 -5.90 11.07 14.37
N GLU A 2 -4.91 10.21 14.12
CA GLU A 2 -4.10 10.31 12.90
C GLU A 2 -5.02 10.19 11.67
N PRO A 3 -4.80 10.97 10.60
CA PRO A 3 -5.60 10.88 9.39
C PRO A 3 -5.43 9.50 8.74
N GLN A 4 -6.55 8.86 8.42
CA GLN A 4 -6.58 7.55 7.77
C GLN A 4 -6.80 7.69 6.27
N VAL A 5 -5.91 7.11 5.48
CA VAL A 5 -5.94 7.03 4.02
C VAL A 5 -6.84 5.88 3.56
N LEU A 6 -6.74 4.71 4.20
CA LEU A 6 -7.59 3.57 3.86
C LEU A 6 -8.92 3.65 4.60
N LEU A 7 -9.88 4.34 3.98
CA LEU A 7 -11.15 4.72 4.61
C LEU A 7 -12.11 3.54 4.84
N THR A 8 -12.11 2.54 3.96
CA THR A 8 -13.13 1.48 3.94
C THR A 8 -12.51 0.08 3.93
N LYS A 9 -13.31 -0.92 4.30
CA LYS A 9 -12.87 -2.33 4.24
C LYS A 9 -12.75 -2.78 2.78
N GLU A 10 -13.65 -2.30 1.94
CA GLU A 10 -13.74 -2.56 0.50
C GLU A 10 -12.46 -2.10 -0.19
N MET A 11 -12.01 -0.88 0.09
CA MET A 11 -10.76 -0.35 -0.43
C MET A 11 -9.55 -1.21 -0.03
N ARG A 12 -9.48 -1.62 1.25
CA ARG A 12 -8.43 -2.54 1.74
C ARG A 12 -8.46 -3.87 0.99
N MET A 13 -9.64 -4.45 0.77
CA MET A 13 -9.74 -5.73 0.05
C MET A 13 -9.28 -5.60 -1.40
N ARG A 14 -9.66 -4.51 -2.09
CA ARG A 14 -9.21 -4.25 -3.47
C ARG A 14 -7.69 -4.10 -3.57
N ILE A 15 -7.05 -3.49 -2.57
CA ILE A 15 -5.58 -3.41 -2.51
C ILE A 15 -4.96 -4.78 -2.26
N ILE A 16 -5.52 -5.58 -1.33
CA ILE A 16 -5.05 -6.96 -1.08
C ILE A 16 -5.15 -7.81 -2.35
N GLU A 17 -6.17 -7.64 -3.18
CA GLU A 17 -6.30 -8.34 -4.46
C GLU A 17 -5.14 -8.02 -5.42
N LEU A 18 -4.53 -6.83 -5.34
CA LEU A 18 -3.38 -6.45 -6.19
C LEU A 18 -2.13 -7.28 -5.89
N GLU A 19 -1.94 -7.75 -4.64
CA GLU A 19 -0.81 -8.63 -4.26
C GLU A 19 -0.79 -9.91 -5.12
N TYR A 20 -1.96 -10.44 -5.46
CA TYR A 20 -2.09 -11.69 -6.22
C TYR A 20 -1.83 -11.52 -7.71
N LEU A 21 -1.66 -10.28 -8.20
CA LEU A 21 -1.48 -9.98 -9.62
C LEU A 21 0.00 -9.85 -10.03
N ASP A 22 0.94 -10.00 -9.09
CA ASP A 22 2.39 -9.94 -9.33
C ASP A 22 2.80 -8.71 -10.17
N LEU A 23 2.22 -7.55 -9.82
CA LEU A 23 2.42 -6.32 -10.56
C LEU A 23 3.79 -5.71 -10.27
N PRO A 24 4.47 -5.11 -11.27
CA PRO A 24 5.61 -4.25 -11.00
C PRO A 24 5.26 -3.14 -10.01
N LYS A 25 6.22 -2.76 -9.15
CA LYS A 25 6.04 -1.79 -8.05
C LYS A 25 5.37 -0.49 -8.49
N GLU A 26 5.81 0.08 -9.61
CA GLU A 26 5.25 1.32 -10.16
C GLU A 26 3.79 1.13 -10.59
N LYS A 27 3.48 -0.03 -11.18
CA LYS A 27 2.12 -0.36 -11.59
C LYS A 27 1.24 -0.55 -10.37
N TYR A 28 1.72 -1.27 -9.36
CA TYR A 28 1.01 -1.44 -8.09
C TYR A 28 0.60 -0.08 -7.49
N ILE A 29 1.55 0.86 -7.37
CA ILE A 29 1.27 2.22 -6.85
C ILE A 29 0.16 2.90 -7.66
N GLN A 30 0.23 2.85 -8.99
CA GLN A 30 -0.80 3.44 -9.86
C GLN A 30 -2.18 2.80 -9.64
N GLU A 31 -2.24 1.50 -9.39
CA GLU A 31 -3.51 0.81 -9.11
C GLU A 31 -4.08 1.24 -7.75
N ILE A 32 -3.24 1.40 -6.71
CA ILE A 32 -3.67 1.96 -5.41
C ILE A 32 -4.24 3.37 -5.59
N GLU A 33 -3.53 4.24 -6.31
CA GLU A 33 -3.98 5.61 -6.59
C GLU A 33 -5.31 5.62 -7.36
N ARG A 34 -5.47 4.71 -8.33
CA ARG A 34 -6.72 4.56 -9.09
C ARG A 34 -7.87 4.15 -8.16
N ILE A 35 -7.67 3.13 -7.33
CA ILE A 35 -8.68 2.68 -6.36
C ILE A 35 -9.06 3.84 -5.43
N TYR A 36 -8.10 4.61 -4.92
CA TYR A 36 -8.38 5.75 -4.06
C TYR A 36 -9.29 6.79 -4.76
N ILE A 37 -9.01 7.13 -6.01
CA ILE A 37 -9.83 8.07 -6.79
C ILE A 37 -11.23 7.51 -7.04
N GLU A 38 -11.35 6.21 -7.36
CA GLU A 38 -12.64 5.58 -7.63
C GLU A 38 -13.54 5.55 -6.38
N GLU A 39 -12.96 5.32 -5.20
CA GLU A 39 -13.72 5.20 -3.94
C GLU A 39 -14.02 6.58 -3.29
N THR A 40 -13.12 7.55 -3.46
CA THR A 40 -13.22 8.85 -2.77
C THR A 40 -13.58 10.02 -3.68
N GLY A 41 -13.36 9.90 -4.98
CA GLY A 41 -13.45 11.00 -5.94
C GLY A 41 -12.28 11.99 -5.88
N GLU A 42 -11.30 11.78 -5.00
CA GLU A 42 -10.19 12.69 -4.76
C GLU A 42 -8.83 12.06 -5.09
N ARG A 43 -7.80 12.89 -5.28
CA ARG A 43 -6.42 12.41 -5.41
C ARG A 43 -5.91 11.96 -4.04
N LEU A 44 -5.13 10.88 -4.02
CA LEU A 44 -4.44 10.40 -2.83
C LEU A 44 -3.57 11.52 -2.21
N PRO A 45 -3.83 11.96 -0.97
CA PRO A 45 -3.11 13.07 -0.35
C PRO A 45 -1.75 12.66 0.25
N ALA A 46 -1.19 11.53 -0.17
CA ALA A 46 0.03 10.94 0.40
C ALA A 46 0.91 10.30 -0.68
N THR A 47 2.21 10.21 -0.39
CA THR A 47 3.17 9.42 -1.17
C THR A 47 3.13 7.97 -0.69
N ILE A 48 3.14 7.02 -1.63
CA ILE A 48 3.18 5.58 -1.32
C ILE A 48 4.64 5.10 -1.32
N LYS A 49 5.04 4.40 -0.27
CA LYS A 49 6.26 3.59 -0.23
C LYS A 49 5.85 2.12 -0.12
N LEU A 50 6.33 1.31 -1.06
CA LEU A 50 6.13 -0.14 -1.08
C LEU A 50 7.42 -0.87 -0.73
N MET A 51 7.30 -1.96 0.02
CA MET A 51 8.40 -2.89 0.32
C MET A 51 7.87 -4.32 0.36
N SER A 52 8.35 -5.18 -0.54
CA SER A 52 8.11 -6.61 -0.46
C SER A 52 8.99 -7.26 0.61
N SER A 53 8.50 -8.33 1.26
CA SER A 53 9.31 -9.15 2.17
C SER A 53 10.58 -9.69 1.50
N SER A 54 10.54 -9.93 0.18
CA SER A 54 11.70 -10.36 -0.62
C SER A 54 12.83 -9.32 -0.70
N GLU A 55 12.50 -8.03 -0.53
CA GLU A 55 13.46 -6.92 -0.49
C GLU A 55 14.13 -6.79 0.89
N SER A 56 13.62 -7.46 1.93
CA SER A 56 14.11 -7.34 3.31
C SER A 56 15.26 -8.31 3.60
N GLU A 57 16.45 -7.77 3.88
CA GLU A 57 17.62 -8.56 4.32
C GLU A 57 17.35 -9.34 5.62
N GLU A 58 16.56 -8.78 6.54
CA GLU A 58 16.23 -9.41 7.81
C GLU A 58 15.34 -10.64 7.64
N LEU A 59 14.50 -10.64 6.59
CA LEU A 59 13.56 -11.74 6.29
C LEU A 59 14.14 -12.80 5.35
N LYS A 60 15.33 -12.60 4.76
CA LYS A 60 15.95 -13.56 3.81
C LYS A 60 16.17 -14.96 4.38
N ASN A 61 16.37 -15.07 5.69
CA ASN A 61 16.58 -16.36 6.37
C ASN A 61 15.33 -16.83 7.13
N ASP A 62 14.20 -16.15 6.97
CA ASP A 62 12.95 -16.58 7.57
C ASP A 62 12.49 -17.88 6.92
N ARG A 63 12.19 -18.88 7.75
CA ARG A 63 11.70 -20.21 7.33
C ARG A 63 10.19 -20.34 7.43
N SER A 64 9.51 -19.28 7.87
CA SER A 64 8.05 -19.24 8.01
C SER A 64 7.32 -19.36 6.67
N GLY A 65 7.99 -19.01 5.57
CA GLY A 65 7.36 -18.88 4.25
C GLY A 65 6.52 -17.61 4.13
N TYR A 66 6.73 -16.62 5.01
CA TYR A 66 6.06 -15.33 4.94
C TYR A 66 6.36 -14.60 3.63
N ASP A 67 5.31 -14.34 2.88
CA ASP A 67 5.31 -13.51 1.68
C ASP A 67 4.28 -12.40 1.87
N GLY A 68 4.71 -11.16 1.70
CA GLY A 68 3.84 -10.02 1.90
C GLY A 68 4.50 -8.70 1.58
N THR A 69 3.65 -7.71 1.32
CA THR A 69 4.08 -6.34 0.99
C THR A 69 3.62 -5.37 2.05
N ALA A 70 4.55 -4.55 2.53
CA ALA A 70 4.25 -3.40 3.36
C ALA A 70 3.97 -2.18 2.48
N ILE A 71 2.88 -1.48 2.79
CA ILE A 71 2.46 -0.25 2.12
C ILE A 71 2.46 0.86 3.17
N HIS A 72 3.23 1.91 2.92
CA HIS A 72 3.33 3.07 3.81
C HIS A 72 2.87 4.32 3.07
N PHE A 73 1.87 5.00 3.62
CA PHE A 73 1.35 6.28 3.15
C PHE A 73 1.94 7.39 4.01
N VAL A 74 2.62 8.35 3.37
CA VAL A 74 3.26 9.46 4.08
C VAL A 74 2.98 10.82 3.43
N SER A 75 2.67 11.81 4.27
CA SER A 75 2.50 13.20 3.87
C SER A 75 2.80 14.12 5.06
N GLU A 76 3.91 14.85 5.02
CA GLU A 76 4.27 15.77 6.11
C GLU A 76 3.25 16.92 6.22
N ASP A 77 2.85 17.51 5.10
CA ASP A 77 1.92 18.64 5.04
C ASP A 77 0.51 18.28 5.56
N LYS A 78 0.11 17.01 5.39
CA LYS A 78 -1.21 16.50 5.82
C LYS A 78 -1.14 15.71 7.12
N ALA A 79 0.04 15.62 7.74
CA ALA A 79 0.31 14.79 8.90
C ALA A 79 -0.16 13.33 8.74
N ILE A 80 0.05 12.75 7.55
CA ILE A 80 -0.28 11.34 7.26
C ILE A 80 0.96 10.49 7.49
N ASN A 81 0.80 9.44 8.29
CA ASN A 81 1.80 8.42 8.56
C ASN A 81 1.08 7.09 8.89
N GLU A 82 0.61 6.40 7.85
CA GLU A 82 -0.16 5.15 7.92
C GLU A 82 0.55 4.00 7.21
#